data_AF-A0A7S4B3B3-F1
#
_entry.id   AF-A0A7S4B3B3-F1
#
_cell.length_a   1.000
_cell.length_b   1.000
_cell.length_c   1.000
_cell.angle_alpha   90.00
_cell.angle_beta   90.00
_cell.angle_gamma   90.00
#
_symmetry.space_group_name_H-M   'P 1'
#
loop_
_entity.id
_entity.type
_entity.pdbx_description
1 polymer ?
#
loop_
_entity_poly.entity_id
_entity_poly.type
_entity_poly.pdbx_seq_one_letter_code
_entity_poly.pdbx_strand_id
1 'polypeptide(L)'
;MFVICRYNFKLSELIERLQRPAQGWRVAGDDGYCCFSVQPCKGWTVIMLNPYEVSLMQEKCHPGYEEAAHLLNTYNPNGVVENAQGVNFFSGLSGRKLRYVPFNGAVGERQRKWLQEEVRKAVDRDDRMIVLTHLPLDARAASFGTMCWDGEEVMKILHEDGFGRVVAVFAGHMHKGGYCVDGEGVHHVTLQSPLTHSECFGYVDVLSDRLELHGHGGLVSQTMPFPPLQRVPSTRALSARST
;
A
#
# COMPACT_ATOMS: atom_id res chain seq x y z
N MET A 1 -5.21 -8.05 -11.95
CA MET A 1 -3.80 -7.61 -12.07
C MET A 1 -3.69 -6.24 -11.41
N PHE A 2 -2.85 -6.08 -10.39
CA PHE A 2 -2.68 -4.81 -9.67
C PHE A 2 -1.24 -4.35 -9.84
N VAL A 3 -1.00 -3.36 -10.70
CA VAL A 3 0.31 -2.72 -10.84
C VAL A 3 0.04 -1.24 -11.07
N ILE A 4 0.51 -0.37 -10.17
CA ILE A 4 0.73 1.03 -10.52
C ILE A 4 2.13 1.43 -10.07
N CYS A 5 3.06 1.29 -10.99
CA CYS A 5 4.39 1.88 -10.96
C CYS A 5 4.29 3.18 -11.77
N ARG A 6 4.28 4.35 -11.12
CA ARG A 6 3.96 5.65 -11.76
C ARG A 6 5.11 6.31 -12.52
N TYR A 7 6.32 5.74 -12.46
CA TYR A 7 7.55 6.45 -12.84
C TYR A 7 7.60 6.99 -14.28
N ASN A 8 6.84 6.43 -15.22
CA ASN A 8 6.94 6.78 -16.65
C ASN A 8 5.65 7.35 -17.27
N PHE A 9 4.55 7.45 -16.53
CA PHE A 9 3.27 7.84 -17.09
C PHE A 9 2.51 8.78 -16.16
N LYS A 10 1.77 9.74 -16.76
CA LYS A 10 0.80 10.54 -16.00
C LYS A 10 -0.33 9.63 -15.50
N LEU A 11 -0.95 10.00 -14.38
CA LEU A 11 -2.05 9.21 -13.81
C LEU A 11 -3.23 9.09 -14.77
N SER A 12 -3.61 10.20 -15.40
CA SER A 12 -4.67 10.26 -16.41
C SER A 12 -4.41 9.31 -17.57
N GLU A 13 -3.17 9.26 -18.05
CA GLU A 13 -2.76 8.36 -19.13
C GLU A 13 -2.83 6.88 -18.72
N LEU A 14 -2.44 6.54 -17.49
CA LEU A 14 -2.57 5.17 -16.98
C LEU A 14 -4.03 4.75 -16.86
N ILE A 15 -4.90 5.62 -16.34
CA ILE A 15 -6.33 5.35 -16.23
C ILE A 15 -6.92 5.14 -17.63
N GLU A 16 -6.64 6.02 -18.59
CA GLU A 16 -7.12 5.90 -19.97
C GLU A 16 -6.69 4.58 -20.64
N ARG A 17 -5.44 4.16 -20.41
CA ARG A 17 -4.89 2.94 -21.02
C ARG A 17 -5.39 1.66 -20.37
N LEU A 18 -5.54 1.65 -19.03
CA LEU A 18 -5.66 0.41 -18.26
C LEU A 18 -7.03 0.23 -17.57
N GLN A 19 -7.81 1.29 -17.37
CA GLN A 19 -9.16 1.17 -16.80
C GLN A 19 -10.06 0.49 -17.83
N ARG A 20 -10.38 -0.79 -17.62
CA ARG A 20 -11.30 -1.57 -18.46
C ARG A 20 -12.30 -2.32 -17.56
N PRO A 21 -13.30 -1.63 -16.98
CA PRO A 21 -14.21 -2.23 -16.01
C PRO A 21 -15.02 -3.40 -16.59
N ALA A 22 -15.39 -3.31 -17.88
CA ALA A 22 -16.09 -4.37 -18.61
C ALA A 22 -15.26 -5.67 -18.72
N GLN A 23 -13.94 -5.59 -18.58
CA GLN A 23 -13.04 -6.74 -18.57
C GLN A 23 -12.60 -7.12 -17.15
N GLY A 24 -13.08 -6.40 -16.12
CA GLY A 24 -12.67 -6.57 -14.72
C GLY A 24 -11.39 -5.84 -14.33
N TRP A 25 -10.85 -4.95 -15.18
CA TRP A 25 -9.61 -4.23 -14.91
C TRP A 25 -9.91 -2.88 -14.27
N ARG A 26 -9.33 -2.65 -13.08
CA ARG A 26 -9.46 -1.40 -12.33
C ARG A 26 -8.08 -0.88 -11.94
N VAL A 27 -7.87 0.40 -12.20
CA VAL A 27 -6.67 1.21 -11.89
C VAL A 27 -7.05 2.40 -11.02
N ALA A 28 -8.27 2.92 -11.18
CA ALA A 28 -8.86 3.92 -10.32
C ALA A 28 -10.25 3.51 -9.81
N GLY A 29 -10.61 4.06 -8.65
CA GLY A 29 -11.96 4.09 -8.13
C GLY A 29 -12.88 4.95 -8.99
N ASP A 30 -14.18 4.87 -8.71
CA ASP A 30 -15.22 5.56 -9.49
C ASP A 30 -15.16 7.09 -9.30
N ASP A 31 -14.46 7.55 -8.25
CA ASP A 31 -14.15 8.95 -7.94
C ASP A 31 -12.88 9.47 -8.65
N GLY A 32 -12.25 8.64 -9.49
CA GLY A 32 -11.04 8.98 -10.24
C GLY A 32 -9.74 8.88 -9.45
N TYR A 33 -9.79 8.54 -8.16
CA TYR A 33 -8.59 8.33 -7.35
C TYR A 33 -8.04 6.92 -7.55
N CYS A 34 -6.71 6.76 -7.51
CA CYS A 34 -6.07 5.45 -7.68
C CYS A 34 -6.02 4.61 -6.39
N CYS A 35 -6.96 4.84 -5.50
CA CYS A 35 -7.25 4.02 -4.33
C CYS A 35 -8.68 3.50 -4.42
N PHE A 36 -8.91 2.23 -4.11
CA PHE A 36 -10.25 1.64 -4.12
C PHE A 36 -10.30 0.37 -3.26
N SER A 37 -11.50 -0.04 -2.90
CA SER A 37 -11.76 -1.33 -2.24
C SER A 37 -12.69 -2.17 -3.11
N VAL A 38 -12.57 -3.49 -3.00
CA VAL A 38 -13.47 -4.43 -3.69
C VAL A 38 -13.69 -5.66 -2.83
N GLN A 39 -14.91 -6.19 -2.84
CA GLN A 39 -15.25 -7.48 -2.25
C GLN A 39 -15.34 -8.53 -3.38
N PRO A 40 -14.25 -9.25 -3.71
CA PRO A 40 -14.28 -10.22 -4.82
C PRO A 40 -15.19 -11.42 -4.53
N CYS A 41 -15.32 -11.80 -3.25
CA CYS A 41 -16.22 -12.83 -2.77
C CYS A 41 -16.56 -12.57 -1.30
N LYS A 42 -17.61 -13.23 -0.80
CA LYS A 42 -18.04 -13.09 0.61
C LYS A 42 -16.90 -13.51 1.55
N GLY A 43 -16.64 -12.71 2.60
CA GLY A 43 -15.60 -12.97 3.58
C GLY A 43 -14.24 -12.35 3.22
N TRP A 44 -14.14 -11.61 2.11
CA TRP A 44 -12.89 -11.04 1.63
C TRP A 44 -13.06 -9.63 1.09
N THR A 45 -12.22 -8.71 1.55
CA THR A 45 -12.06 -7.37 0.98
C THR A 45 -10.61 -7.19 0.53
N VAL A 46 -10.42 -6.66 -0.66
CA VAL A 46 -9.11 -6.22 -1.17
C VAL A 46 -9.10 -4.70 -1.21
N ILE A 47 -8.09 -4.08 -0.60
CA ILE A 47 -7.92 -2.63 -0.53
C ILE A 47 -6.67 -2.25 -1.31
N MET A 48 -6.82 -1.39 -2.32
CA MET A 48 -5.71 -0.82 -3.09
C MET A 48 -5.42 0.59 -2.59
N LEU A 49 -4.21 0.82 -2.10
CA LEU A 49 -3.70 2.14 -1.70
C LEU A 49 -2.96 2.81 -2.85
N ASN A 50 -3.05 4.13 -2.90
CA ASN A 50 -2.19 4.99 -3.70
C ASN A 50 -1.15 5.66 -2.77
N PRO A 51 0.05 5.09 -2.60
CA PRO A 51 1.08 5.65 -1.73
C PRO A 51 1.84 6.84 -2.37
N TYR A 52 1.31 7.37 -3.48
CA TYR A 52 1.83 8.54 -4.18
C TYR A 52 0.84 9.71 -4.19
N GLU A 53 -0.24 9.63 -3.43
CA GLU A 53 -1.20 10.74 -3.30
C GLU A 53 -0.51 12.03 -2.85
N VAL A 54 0.40 11.92 -1.88
CA VAL A 54 1.35 12.95 -1.50
C VAL A 54 2.72 12.55 -2.05
N SER A 55 3.13 13.11 -3.19
CA SER A 55 4.46 12.85 -3.79
C SER A 55 4.84 13.90 -4.83
N LEU A 56 6.13 13.98 -5.17
CA LEU A 56 6.59 14.81 -6.29
C LEU A 56 6.19 14.26 -7.67
N MET A 57 5.59 13.07 -7.75
CA MET A 57 5.03 12.50 -8.98
C MET A 57 3.65 13.07 -9.33
N GLN A 58 3.07 13.89 -8.46
CA GLN A 58 1.84 14.63 -8.74
C GLN A 58 2.11 15.83 -9.64
N GLU A 59 1.05 16.37 -10.25
CA GLU A 59 1.14 17.63 -10.96
C GLU A 59 1.49 18.77 -9.98
N LYS A 60 2.29 19.76 -10.40
CA LYS A 60 2.77 20.83 -9.51
C LYS A 60 1.65 21.66 -8.86
N CYS A 61 0.49 21.74 -9.51
CA CYS A 61 -0.69 22.43 -8.98
C CYS A 61 -1.54 21.57 -8.03
N HIS A 62 -1.22 20.28 -7.88
CA HIS A 62 -1.96 19.36 -7.02
C HIS A 62 -1.56 19.59 -5.55
N PRO A 63 -2.50 19.64 -4.59
CA PRO A 63 -2.18 19.84 -3.17
C PRO A 63 -1.18 18.82 -2.62
N GLY A 64 -1.27 17.56 -3.07
CA GLY A 64 -0.31 16.51 -2.70
C GLY A 64 1.12 16.73 -3.20
N TYR A 65 1.34 17.56 -4.23
CA TYR A 65 2.70 17.98 -4.63
C TYR A 65 3.25 19.00 -3.62
N GLU A 66 2.44 20.00 -3.24
CA GLU A 66 2.84 21.04 -2.29
C GLU A 66 3.18 20.43 -0.92
N GLU A 67 2.33 19.54 -0.42
CA GLU A 67 2.58 18.81 0.82
C GLU A 67 3.86 17.96 0.73
N ALA A 68 4.07 17.27 -0.40
CA ALA A 68 5.27 16.48 -0.61
C ALA A 68 6.56 17.33 -0.66
N ALA A 69 6.51 18.48 -1.31
CA ALA A 69 7.61 19.43 -1.36
C ALA A 69 7.94 19.94 0.05
N HIS A 70 6.92 20.27 0.85
CA HIS A 70 7.11 20.68 2.25
C HIS A 70 7.78 19.58 3.08
N LEU A 71 7.29 18.34 3.01
CA LEU A 71 7.87 17.20 3.73
C LEU A 71 9.32 16.93 3.32
N LEU A 72 9.62 16.94 2.01
CA LEU A 72 10.98 16.71 1.53
C LEU A 72 11.93 17.84 1.94
N ASN A 73 11.52 19.10 1.86
CA ASN A 73 12.35 20.22 2.34
C ASN A 73 12.56 20.18 3.86
N THR A 74 11.63 19.57 4.61
CA THR A 74 11.74 19.41 6.07
C THR A 74 12.70 18.28 6.46
N TYR A 75 12.63 17.14 5.76
CA TYR A 75 13.32 15.92 6.19
C TYR A 75 14.56 15.57 5.36
N ASN A 76 14.68 16.09 4.13
CA ASN A 76 15.81 15.83 3.22
C ASN A 76 16.64 17.10 3.00
N PRO A 77 17.89 17.17 3.50
CA PRO A 77 18.70 18.38 3.42
C PRO A 77 19.29 18.64 2.02
N ASN A 78 19.05 17.77 1.04
CA ASN A 78 19.76 17.77 -0.23
C ASN A 78 19.08 18.58 -1.35
N GLY A 79 18.08 19.40 -1.04
CA GLY A 79 17.42 20.27 -2.04
C GLY A 79 16.69 19.50 -3.15
N VAL A 80 16.19 18.30 -2.85
CA VAL A 80 15.65 17.33 -3.83
C VAL A 80 14.38 17.79 -4.56
N VAL A 81 13.72 18.84 -4.08
CA VAL A 81 12.54 19.44 -4.73
C VAL A 81 12.94 20.36 -5.88
N GLU A 82 14.02 21.11 -5.73
CA GLU A 82 14.48 22.13 -6.68
C GLU A 82 15.48 21.57 -7.69
N ASN A 83 16.37 20.68 -7.24
CA ASN A 83 17.41 20.09 -8.07
C ASN A 83 17.62 18.60 -7.73
N ALA A 84 16.84 17.74 -8.38
CA ALA A 84 16.93 16.29 -8.18
C ALA A 84 18.09 15.66 -8.98
N GLN A 85 18.72 16.38 -9.90
CA GLN A 85 19.74 15.83 -10.80
C GLN A 85 21.13 15.89 -10.17
N GLY A 86 21.84 14.75 -10.19
CA GLY A 86 23.23 14.66 -9.73
C GLY A 86 23.42 14.74 -8.21
N VAL A 87 22.33 14.75 -7.45
CA VAL A 87 22.34 14.79 -5.98
C VAL A 87 22.22 13.38 -5.42
N ASN A 88 23.01 13.04 -4.41
CA ASN A 88 22.80 11.84 -3.61
C ASN A 88 21.64 12.07 -2.63
N PHE A 89 20.47 11.51 -2.92
CA PHE A 89 19.25 11.70 -2.12
C PHE A 89 19.37 11.25 -0.65
N PHE A 90 20.34 10.37 -0.34
CA PHE A 90 20.51 9.80 1.00
C PHE A 90 21.56 10.52 1.83
N SER A 91 22.29 11.49 1.27
CA SER A 91 23.33 12.21 2.00
C SER A 91 22.73 12.90 3.24
N GLY A 92 23.34 12.69 4.41
CA GLY A 92 22.84 13.22 5.68
C GLY A 92 21.57 12.56 6.23
N LEU A 93 21.02 11.54 5.58
CA LEU A 93 19.88 10.78 6.07
C LEU A 93 20.31 9.49 6.80
N SER A 94 19.57 9.11 7.83
CA SER A 94 19.82 7.88 8.58
C SER A 94 18.54 7.31 9.20
N GLY A 95 18.55 6.00 9.45
CA GLY A 95 17.41 5.28 10.02
C GLY A 95 16.11 5.53 9.25
N ARG A 96 15.03 5.82 9.98
CA ARG A 96 13.71 6.10 9.41
C ARG A 96 13.65 7.30 8.47
N LYS A 97 14.60 8.24 8.55
CA LYS A 97 14.61 9.42 7.67
C LYS A 97 14.99 9.08 6.24
N LEU A 98 15.62 7.91 6.00
CA LEU A 98 16.00 7.44 4.67
C LEU A 98 14.81 7.34 3.70
N ARG A 99 13.57 7.24 4.22
CA ARG A 99 12.36 7.17 3.39
C ARG A 99 12.05 8.48 2.65
N TYR A 100 12.52 9.63 3.13
CA TYR A 100 12.19 10.94 2.59
C TYR A 100 13.06 11.26 1.38
N VAL A 101 12.77 10.60 0.27
CA VAL A 101 13.46 10.71 -1.02
C VAL A 101 12.42 10.91 -2.12
N PRO A 102 12.76 11.59 -3.24
CA PRO A 102 11.79 12.09 -4.21
C PRO A 102 11.05 10.99 -4.99
N PHE A 103 11.55 9.76 -4.96
CA PHE A 103 10.92 8.60 -5.58
C PHE A 103 9.95 7.85 -4.65
N ASN A 104 9.81 8.26 -3.39
CA ASN A 104 8.79 7.75 -2.47
C ASN A 104 7.59 8.71 -2.40
N GLY A 105 6.68 8.46 -1.47
CA GLY A 105 5.49 9.27 -1.25
C GLY A 105 4.74 8.82 0.00
N ALA A 106 3.58 9.45 0.20
CA ALA A 106 2.63 9.15 1.28
C ALA A 106 1.22 8.88 0.73
N VAL A 107 0.45 8.17 1.56
CA VAL A 107 -0.99 7.96 1.38
C VAL A 107 -1.78 9.27 1.62
N GLY A 108 -1.35 10.07 2.60
CA GLY A 108 -1.94 11.38 2.87
C GLY A 108 -3.23 11.33 3.70
N GLU A 109 -3.62 12.46 4.28
CA GLU A 109 -4.71 12.50 5.28
C GLU A 109 -6.07 12.07 4.70
N ARG A 110 -6.41 12.55 3.51
CA ARG A 110 -7.68 12.24 2.84
C ARG A 110 -7.84 10.73 2.64
N GLN A 111 -6.83 10.07 2.05
CA GLN A 111 -6.87 8.64 1.81
C GLN A 111 -6.78 7.82 3.09
N ARG A 112 -6.07 8.30 4.14
CA ARG A 112 -6.10 7.64 5.46
C ARG A 112 -7.50 7.67 6.09
N LYS A 113 -8.26 8.77 5.97
CA LYS A 113 -9.66 8.83 6.42
C LYS A 113 -10.54 7.85 5.64
N TRP A 114 -10.39 7.82 4.31
CA TRP A 114 -11.06 6.84 3.46
C TRP A 114 -10.71 5.39 3.85
N LEU A 115 -9.43 5.10 4.13
CA LEU A 115 -8.97 3.78 4.55
C LEU A 115 -9.64 3.34 5.86
N GLN A 116 -9.75 4.24 6.85
CA GLN A 116 -10.46 3.95 8.10
C GLN A 116 -11.91 3.53 7.86
N GLU A 117 -12.60 4.23 6.95
CA GLU A 117 -13.98 3.89 6.59
C GLU A 117 -14.08 2.52 5.90
N GLU A 118 -13.21 2.24 4.93
CA GLU A 118 -13.21 0.97 4.21
C GLU A 118 -12.85 -0.23 5.09
N VAL A 119 -11.89 -0.05 5.99
CA VAL A 119 -11.52 -1.06 6.99
C VAL A 119 -12.71 -1.35 7.91
N ARG A 120 -13.41 -0.33 8.42
CA ARG A 120 -14.61 -0.53 9.25
C ARG A 120 -15.73 -1.23 8.51
N LYS A 121 -15.99 -0.85 7.26
CA LYS A 121 -16.99 -1.54 6.41
C LYS A 121 -16.64 -3.01 6.21
N ALA A 122 -15.37 -3.35 6.03
CA ALA A 122 -14.92 -4.73 5.90
C ALA A 122 -15.08 -5.51 7.21
N VAL A 123 -14.78 -4.88 8.35
CA VAL A 123 -15.02 -5.46 9.69
C VAL A 123 -16.49 -5.73 9.92
N ASP A 124 -17.38 -4.80 9.56
CA ASP A 124 -18.84 -4.96 9.69
C ASP A 124 -19.38 -6.12 8.83
N ARG A 125 -18.71 -6.43 7.72
CA ARG A 125 -19.00 -7.59 6.86
C ARG A 125 -18.37 -8.90 7.32
N ASP A 126 -17.56 -8.86 8.38
CA ASP A 126 -16.71 -9.96 8.82
C ASP A 126 -15.71 -10.44 7.75
N ASP A 127 -15.27 -9.52 6.89
CA ASP A 127 -14.32 -9.84 5.81
C ASP A 127 -12.88 -9.84 6.33
N ARG A 128 -12.07 -10.83 5.93
CA ARG A 128 -10.61 -10.71 5.94
C ARG A 128 -10.16 -9.72 4.88
N MET A 129 -9.06 -9.03 5.14
CA MET A 129 -8.56 -7.94 4.29
C MET A 129 -7.16 -8.24 3.76
N ILE A 130 -6.98 -8.02 2.46
CA ILE A 130 -5.67 -7.94 1.79
C ILE A 130 -5.45 -6.50 1.34
N VAL A 131 -4.34 -5.90 1.72
CA VAL A 131 -3.95 -4.56 1.31
C VAL A 131 -2.91 -4.65 0.21
N LEU A 132 -3.09 -3.86 -0.84
CA LEU A 132 -2.18 -3.73 -1.96
C LEU A 132 -1.66 -2.29 -1.98
N THR A 133 -0.35 -2.12 -2.11
CA THR A 133 0.30 -0.82 -2.19
C THR A 133 1.53 -0.94 -3.09
N HIS A 134 2.03 0.17 -3.62
CA HIS A 134 3.32 0.15 -4.30
C HIS A 134 4.50 0.30 -3.31
N LEU A 135 4.38 1.16 -2.30
CA LEU A 135 5.41 1.41 -1.29
C LEU A 135 5.21 0.49 -0.07
N PRO A 136 6.23 -0.26 0.37
CA PRO A 136 6.21 -1.05 1.59
C PRO A 136 5.81 -0.27 2.85
N LEU A 137 5.13 -0.97 3.77
CA LEU A 137 4.67 -0.45 5.06
C LEU A 137 5.44 -1.01 6.27
N ASP A 138 6.27 -2.04 6.07
CA ASP A 138 7.17 -2.57 7.11
C ASP A 138 8.61 -2.69 6.58
N ALA A 139 9.55 -2.06 7.30
CA ALA A 139 10.95 -2.02 6.90
C ALA A 139 11.66 -3.37 7.03
N ARG A 140 11.11 -4.36 7.75
CA ARG A 140 11.66 -5.73 7.82
C ARG A 140 11.37 -6.53 6.54
N ALA A 141 10.30 -6.20 5.84
CA ALA A 141 10.02 -6.71 4.50
C ALA A 141 10.62 -5.84 3.38
N ALA A 142 11.35 -4.78 3.72
CA ALA A 142 11.88 -3.81 2.78
C ALA A 142 13.19 -3.16 3.28
N SER A 143 13.41 -1.89 2.96
CA SER A 143 14.46 -1.05 3.51
C SER A 143 13.87 0.31 3.86
N PHE A 144 14.42 1.03 4.84
CA PHE A 144 13.91 2.36 5.17
C PHE A 144 13.89 3.32 3.96
N GLY A 145 14.84 3.18 3.03
CA GLY A 145 14.90 3.99 1.81
C GLY A 145 13.76 3.77 0.82
N THR A 146 12.98 2.71 0.97
CA THR A 146 11.89 2.33 0.07
C THR A 146 10.53 2.35 0.78
N MET A 147 10.42 2.94 1.97
CA MET A 147 9.18 2.93 2.75
C MET A 147 8.22 4.05 2.33
N CYS A 148 6.91 3.82 2.51
CA CYS A 148 5.92 4.89 2.53
C CYS A 148 6.25 5.91 3.63
N TRP A 149 6.07 7.21 3.35
CA TRP A 149 6.42 8.28 4.29
C TRP A 149 5.60 8.23 5.57
N ASP A 150 4.30 8.00 5.43
CA ASP A 150 3.29 7.87 6.48
C ASP A 150 2.89 6.40 6.70
N GLY A 151 3.81 5.47 6.44
CA GLY A 151 3.54 4.03 6.53
C GLY A 151 3.12 3.59 7.92
N GLU A 152 3.68 4.20 8.97
CA GLU A 152 3.30 3.94 10.35
C GLU A 152 1.86 4.34 10.65
N GLU A 153 1.41 5.49 10.15
CA GLU A 153 0.02 5.95 10.31
C GLU A 153 -0.96 5.03 9.57
N VAL A 154 -0.57 4.53 8.39
CA VAL A 154 -1.35 3.53 7.65
C VAL A 154 -1.44 2.23 8.43
N MET A 155 -0.31 1.71 8.93
CA MET A 155 -0.30 0.47 9.71
C MET A 155 -1.11 0.58 10.99
N LYS A 156 -1.06 1.74 11.68
CA LYS A 156 -1.89 2.01 12.85
C LYS A 156 -3.38 1.82 12.54
N ILE A 157 -3.86 2.33 11.41
CA ILE A 157 -5.26 2.15 10.98
C ILE A 157 -5.55 0.67 10.74
N LEU A 158 -4.69 -0.03 9.99
CA LEU A 158 -4.88 -1.44 9.66
C LEU A 158 -4.92 -2.35 10.90
N HIS A 159 -4.10 -2.04 11.91
CA HIS A 159 -4.07 -2.77 13.18
C HIS A 159 -5.25 -2.42 14.08
N GLU A 160 -5.47 -1.13 14.37
CA GLU A 160 -6.47 -0.68 15.34
C GLU A 160 -7.91 -0.82 14.82
N ASP A 161 -8.18 -0.32 13.61
CA ASP A 161 -9.52 -0.38 13.02
C ASP A 161 -9.80 -1.72 12.36
N GLY A 162 -8.77 -2.52 12.02
CA GLY A 162 -8.92 -3.79 11.32
C GLY A 162 -9.31 -4.97 12.21
N PHE A 163 -9.18 -4.86 13.53
CA PHE A 163 -9.57 -5.89 14.50
C PHE A 163 -9.09 -7.30 14.11
N GLY A 164 -7.81 -7.42 13.71
CA GLY A 164 -7.18 -8.70 13.32
C GLY A 164 -7.67 -9.31 12.00
N ARG A 165 -8.44 -8.58 11.18
CA ARG A 165 -8.90 -9.05 9.86
C ARG A 165 -7.94 -8.75 8.72
N VAL A 166 -7.02 -7.81 8.90
CA VAL A 166 -5.96 -7.56 7.91
C VAL A 166 -4.95 -8.70 7.98
N VAL A 167 -4.85 -9.50 6.92
CA VAL A 167 -3.99 -10.69 6.91
C VAL A 167 -2.71 -10.49 6.11
N ALA A 168 -2.71 -9.60 5.11
CA ALA A 168 -1.52 -9.36 4.30
C ALA A 168 -1.49 -7.94 3.72
N VAL A 169 -0.26 -7.43 3.56
CA VAL A 169 0.09 -6.25 2.77
C VAL A 169 1.04 -6.70 1.67
N PHE A 170 0.62 -6.59 0.41
CA PHE A 170 1.49 -6.78 -0.75
C PHE A 170 1.99 -5.42 -1.25
N ALA A 171 3.31 -5.31 -1.37
CA ALA A 171 4.03 -4.15 -1.81
C ALA A 171 4.95 -4.46 -2.99
N GLY A 172 5.45 -3.43 -3.67
CA GLY A 172 6.50 -3.52 -4.67
C GLY A 172 7.66 -2.59 -4.32
N HIS A 173 8.11 -1.81 -5.31
CA HIS A 173 9.12 -0.74 -5.18
C HIS A 173 10.55 -1.20 -4.85
N MET A 174 10.75 -1.98 -3.79
CA MET A 174 12.06 -2.59 -3.50
C MET A 174 12.25 -3.85 -4.35
N HIS A 175 12.91 -3.69 -5.51
CA HIS A 175 13.04 -4.73 -6.54
C HIS A 175 13.57 -6.09 -6.07
N LYS A 176 14.38 -6.11 -5.01
CA LYS A 176 14.92 -7.34 -4.40
C LYS A 176 13.83 -8.22 -3.75
N GLY A 177 12.69 -7.62 -3.42
CA GLY A 177 11.64 -8.24 -2.64
C GLY A 177 12.03 -8.49 -1.18
N GLY A 178 11.06 -8.90 -0.37
CA GLY A 178 11.24 -9.11 1.06
C GLY A 178 9.96 -9.61 1.71
N TYR A 179 10.10 -10.20 2.90
CA TYR A 179 8.99 -10.81 3.60
C TYR A 179 9.20 -10.73 5.10
N CYS A 180 8.15 -10.37 5.83
CA CYS A 180 8.10 -10.53 7.29
C CYS A 180 6.66 -10.71 7.78
N VAL A 181 6.52 -11.13 9.03
CA VAL A 181 5.25 -11.11 9.75
C VAL A 181 5.38 -10.14 10.91
N ASP A 182 4.41 -9.26 11.10
CA ASP A 182 4.41 -8.32 12.21
C ASP A 182 3.84 -8.89 13.51
N GLY A 183 3.83 -8.08 14.57
CA GLY A 183 3.38 -8.50 15.90
C GLY A 183 1.88 -8.82 15.97
N GLU A 184 1.09 -8.31 15.02
CA GLU A 184 -0.35 -8.56 14.92
C GLU A 184 -0.67 -9.72 13.97
N GLY A 185 0.36 -10.36 13.41
CA GLY A 185 0.22 -11.49 12.48
C GLY A 185 -0.07 -11.09 11.04
N VAL A 186 0.16 -9.83 10.65
CA VAL A 186 0.01 -9.39 9.26
C VAL A 186 1.24 -9.80 8.46
N HIS A 187 1.02 -10.45 7.31
CA HIS A 187 2.07 -10.79 6.37
C HIS A 187 2.43 -9.57 5.51
N HIS A 188 3.68 -9.12 5.57
CA HIS A 188 4.20 -8.06 4.70
C HIS A 188 5.02 -8.70 3.60
N VAL A 189 4.58 -8.57 2.36
CA VAL A 189 5.21 -9.17 1.17
C VAL A 189 5.61 -8.07 0.21
N THR A 190 6.90 -7.82 0.08
CA THR A 190 7.44 -6.98 -1.00
C THR A 190 7.83 -7.87 -2.16
N LEU A 191 7.13 -7.72 -3.29
CA LEU A 191 7.29 -8.56 -4.48
C LEU A 191 8.55 -8.18 -5.26
N GLN A 192 9.26 -9.18 -5.78
CA GLN A 192 10.39 -8.98 -6.69
C GLN A 192 9.93 -8.27 -7.97
N SER A 193 10.83 -7.46 -8.54
CA SER A 193 10.53 -6.71 -9.76
C SER A 193 11.08 -7.39 -11.00
N PRO A 194 10.29 -7.48 -12.09
CA PRO A 194 10.76 -8.03 -13.35
C PRO A 194 11.91 -7.22 -13.98
N LEU A 195 12.11 -5.96 -13.55
CA LEU A 195 13.24 -5.12 -13.98
C LEU A 195 14.61 -5.67 -13.56
N THR A 196 14.65 -6.53 -12.54
CA THR A 196 15.91 -7.07 -11.99
C THR A 196 15.93 -8.60 -11.91
N HIS A 197 14.76 -9.25 -11.95
CA HIS A 197 14.62 -10.69 -11.75
C HIS A 197 13.97 -11.40 -12.97
N SER A 198 14.00 -10.79 -14.17
CA SER A 198 13.41 -11.34 -15.42
C SER A 198 11.90 -11.59 -15.30
N GLU A 199 11.33 -12.65 -15.90
CA GLU A 199 9.91 -12.97 -15.75
C GLU A 199 9.56 -13.12 -14.26
N CYS A 200 8.76 -12.21 -13.71
CA CYS A 200 8.50 -12.14 -12.28
C CYS A 200 7.03 -11.75 -12.07
N PHE A 201 6.17 -12.76 -12.09
CA PHE A 201 4.73 -12.64 -11.91
C PHE A 201 4.17 -13.89 -11.23
N GLY A 202 2.91 -13.86 -10.85
CA GLY A 202 2.27 -14.99 -10.18
C GLY A 202 0.82 -14.70 -9.84
N TYR A 203 0.23 -15.59 -9.05
CA TYR A 203 -1.11 -15.45 -8.52
C TYR A 203 -1.16 -15.87 -7.05
N VAL A 204 -2.21 -15.44 -6.35
CA VAL A 204 -2.43 -15.79 -4.95
C VAL A 204 -3.72 -16.57 -4.85
N ASP A 205 -3.64 -17.80 -4.34
CA ASP A 205 -4.80 -18.55 -3.92
C ASP A 205 -5.21 -18.12 -2.51
N VAL A 206 -6.48 -17.77 -2.38
CA VAL A 206 -7.08 -17.24 -1.15
C VAL A 206 -7.91 -18.35 -0.50
N LEU A 207 -7.37 -18.97 0.55
CA LEU A 207 -7.97 -20.10 1.23
C LEU A 207 -8.56 -19.65 2.57
N SER A 208 -9.29 -20.53 3.27
CA SER A 208 -9.92 -20.17 4.55
C SER A 208 -8.93 -19.91 5.69
N ASP A 209 -7.75 -20.53 5.62
CA ASP A 209 -6.75 -20.59 6.67
C ASP A 209 -5.38 -20.02 6.27
N ARG A 210 -5.16 -19.72 4.98
CA ARG A 210 -3.90 -19.17 4.47
C ARG A 210 -4.04 -18.48 3.12
N LEU A 211 -2.99 -17.76 2.73
CA LEU A 211 -2.73 -17.40 1.33
C LEU A 211 -1.60 -18.29 0.79
N GLU A 212 -1.72 -18.65 -0.48
CA GLU A 212 -0.64 -19.30 -1.24
C GLU A 212 -0.25 -18.41 -2.43
N LEU A 213 0.92 -17.77 -2.34
CA LEU A 213 1.52 -17.07 -3.47
C LEU A 213 2.24 -18.11 -4.34
N HIS A 214 1.77 -18.24 -5.58
CA HIS A 214 2.41 -19.05 -6.64
C HIS A 214 3.19 -18.11 -7.55
N GLY A 215 4.49 -18.03 -7.31
CA GLY A 215 5.40 -17.25 -8.12
C GLY A 215 5.90 -18.02 -9.35
N HIS A 216 6.12 -17.30 -10.44
CA HIS A 216 6.78 -17.76 -11.66
C HIS A 216 8.07 -16.95 -11.88
N GLY A 217 9.09 -17.65 -12.38
CA GLY A 217 10.42 -17.10 -12.64
C GLY A 217 11.06 -16.54 -11.38
N GLY A 218 11.30 -15.23 -11.34
CA GLY A 218 11.96 -14.54 -10.23
C GLY A 218 11.08 -14.29 -9.00
N LEU A 219 9.76 -14.53 -9.10
CA LEU A 219 8.84 -14.32 -7.97
C LEU A 219 8.88 -15.53 -7.04
N VAL A 220 9.17 -15.28 -5.76
CA VAL A 220 9.26 -16.35 -4.75
C VAL A 220 7.86 -16.77 -4.31
N SER A 221 7.56 -18.06 -4.44
CA SER A 221 6.33 -18.66 -3.88
C SER A 221 6.36 -18.65 -2.36
N GLN A 222 5.21 -18.40 -1.72
CA GLN A 222 5.11 -18.21 -0.28
C GLN A 222 3.78 -18.72 0.25
N THR A 223 3.83 -19.50 1.35
CA THR A 223 2.64 -19.83 2.15
C THR A 223 2.54 -18.88 3.33
N MET A 224 1.35 -18.34 3.56
CA MET A 224 1.06 -17.32 4.58
C MET A 224 -0.15 -17.75 5.42
N PRO A 225 0.06 -18.54 6.48
CA PRO A 225 -1.02 -19.04 7.34
C PRO A 225 -1.59 -17.92 8.19
N PHE A 226 -2.91 -17.84 8.27
CA PHE A 226 -3.57 -16.84 9.10
C PHE A 226 -3.48 -17.17 10.59
N PRO A 227 -3.34 -16.15 11.45
CA PRO A 227 -3.69 -16.35 12.84
C PRO A 227 -5.19 -16.72 12.96
N PRO A 228 -5.57 -17.46 14.02
CA PRO A 228 -6.97 -17.65 14.35
C PRO A 228 -7.67 -16.29 14.44
N LEU A 229 -8.83 -16.14 13.79
CA LEU A 229 -9.59 -14.90 13.85
C LEU A 229 -9.92 -14.57 15.30
N GLN A 230 -9.40 -13.46 15.79
CA GLN A 230 -9.86 -12.90 17.05
C GLN A 230 -11.31 -12.46 16.86
N ARG A 231 -12.23 -13.04 17.61
CA ARG A 231 -13.64 -12.64 17.58
C ARG A 231 -13.74 -11.19 18.03
N VAL A 232 -14.48 -10.37 17.29
CA VAL A 232 -14.79 -8.99 17.71
C VAL A 232 -15.59 -9.09 19.02
N PRO A 233 -15.17 -8.41 20.09
CA PRO A 233 -15.95 -8.36 21.32
C PRO A 233 -17.37 -7.85 21.01
N SER A 234 -18.39 -8.57 21.45
CA SER A 234 -19.80 -8.28 21.17
C SER A 234 -20.29 -6.92 21.69
N THR A 235 -19.48 -6.19 22.45
CA THR A 235 -19.85 -4.96 23.17
C THR A 235 -20.03 -3.74 22.26
N ARG A 236 -19.66 -3.79 20.97
CA ARG A 236 -19.86 -2.66 20.03
C ARG A 236 -21.18 -2.66 19.27
N ALA A 237 -21.98 -3.72 19.34
CA ALA A 237 -23.32 -3.74 18.73
C ALA A 237 -24.34 -2.84 19.46
N LEU A 238 -23.98 -2.20 20.58
CA LEU A 238 -24.91 -1.46 21.44
C LEU A 238 -24.79 0.08 21.39
N SER A 239 -23.86 0.69 20.64
CA SER A 239 -23.76 2.17 20.61
C SER A 239 -24.52 2.86 19.46
N ALA A 240 -25.32 2.13 18.68
CA ALA A 240 -26.11 2.69 17.57
C ALA A 240 -27.61 2.84 17.88
N ARG A 241 -28.01 2.78 19.16
CA ARG A 241 -29.40 3.05 19.58
C ARG A 241 -29.45 4.02 20.76
N SER A 242 -29.12 5.28 20.50
CA SER A 242 -29.57 6.41 21.31
C SER A 242 -29.26 7.73 20.60
N THR A 243 -30.16 8.17 19.72
CA THR A 243 -30.95 9.41 19.80
C THR A 243 -31.89 9.47 18.61
#